data_AF-A0A379ZJF6-F1
#
_entry.id   AF-A0A379ZJF6-F1
#
_cell.length_a   1.000
_cell.length_b   1.000
_cell.length_c   1.000
_cell.angle_alpha   90.00
_cell.angle_beta   90.00
_cell.angle_gamma   90.00
#
_symmetry.space_group_name_H-M   'P 1'
#
loop_
_entity.id
_entity.type
_entity.pdbx_description
1 polymer ?
#
loop_
_entity_poly.entity_id
_entity_poly.type
_entity_poly.pdbx_seq_one_letter_code
_entity_poly.pdbx_strand_id
1 'polypeptide(L)'
;MGISVPLSLGDENQIYASSQMSRSGEQGNNYQVSLSGQNSGGVWWDVATNITNAHQSQPKSTMNIVQVGKNGSYGQFSSHYSSSENMKQLGANLSGGILITRDGLTFGQNVDGTLALIEAPGATGVNVNGWPGLSTDFRGYAILPVQPYRRDDVILDEKTIGKNYDLPQTSQLVVPTAGAVVPATLAVKSGDKGLVTLKQKEGKPVPFGAVISYSKDTENMAGIVGEDGIAYVSGLSAEGEFNVKWGYSKDQSCIAKYQLPAKKSASGLYQIAATCL
;
A
#
# COMPACT_ATOMS: atom_id res chain seq x y z
N MET A 1 31.37 9.08 -16.07
CA MET A 1 31.51 7.77 -15.39
C MET A 1 31.03 7.94 -13.97
N GLY A 2 30.21 7.02 -13.45
CA GLY A 2 29.73 7.08 -12.08
C GLY A 2 29.71 5.70 -11.43
N ILE A 3 29.95 5.66 -10.12
CA ILE A 3 29.91 4.48 -9.27
C ILE A 3 28.91 4.76 -8.15
N SER A 4 28.00 3.83 -7.89
CA SER A 4 27.06 3.89 -6.77
C SER A 4 27.15 2.61 -5.94
N VAL A 5 27.32 2.74 -4.64
CA VAL A 5 27.47 1.63 -3.70
C VAL A 5 26.33 1.67 -2.68
N PRO A 6 25.49 0.61 -2.58
CA PRO A 6 24.53 0.50 -1.50
C PRO A 6 25.23 0.25 -0.16
N LEU A 7 24.79 0.95 0.88
CA LEU A 7 25.20 0.78 2.27
C LEU A 7 23.98 0.25 3.03
N SER A 8 24.01 -1.01 3.44
CA SER A 8 22.95 -1.58 4.30
C SER A 8 23.22 -1.25 5.76
N LEU A 9 22.44 -0.33 6.34
CA LEU A 9 22.39 -0.09 7.78
C LEU A 9 20.96 -0.37 8.27
N GLY A 10 20.72 -1.63 8.68
CA GLY A 10 19.41 -2.11 9.13
C GLY A 10 18.48 -2.56 7.99
N ASP A 11 17.32 -3.10 8.36
CA ASP A 11 16.43 -3.81 7.44
C ASP A 11 15.49 -2.92 6.61
N GLU A 12 15.33 -1.63 6.96
CA GLU A 12 14.29 -0.77 6.36
C GLU A 12 14.82 0.49 5.64
N ASN A 13 16.11 0.82 5.75
CA ASN A 13 16.68 2.03 5.18
C ASN A 13 17.71 1.69 4.11
N GLN A 14 17.44 2.11 2.88
CA GLN A 14 18.40 2.00 1.78
C GLN A 14 19.23 3.28 1.74
N ILE A 15 20.52 3.18 2.04
CA ILE A 15 21.48 4.28 1.94
C ILE A 15 22.40 3.97 0.76
N TYR A 16 22.73 4.99 -0.04
CA TYR A 16 23.61 4.87 -1.19
C TYR A 16 24.69 5.93 -1.13
N ALA A 17 25.94 5.53 -1.36
CA ALA A 17 27.04 6.43 -1.63
C ALA A 17 27.31 6.43 -3.13
N SER A 18 27.31 7.61 -3.76
CA SER A 18 27.57 7.75 -5.19
C SER A 18 28.73 8.71 -5.46
N SER A 19 29.47 8.43 -6.53
CA SER A 19 30.54 9.29 -7.03
C SER A 19 30.48 9.30 -8.55
N GLN A 20 30.39 10.48 -9.15
CA GLN A 20 30.32 10.63 -10.60
C GLN A 20 31.26 11.73 -11.11
N MET A 21 31.85 11.47 -12.27
CA MET A 21 32.67 12.39 -13.03
C MET A 21 32.08 12.56 -14.42
N SER A 22 31.77 13.79 -14.80
CA SER A 22 31.33 14.16 -16.15
C SER A 22 32.25 15.22 -16.75
N ARG A 23 32.40 15.21 -18.07
CA ARG A 23 33.18 16.19 -18.82
C ARG A 23 32.24 16.89 -19.79
N SER A 24 32.07 18.20 -19.60
CA SER A 24 31.34 19.08 -20.51
C SER A 24 32.35 19.81 -21.39
N GLY A 25 32.18 19.75 -22.70
CA GLY A 25 33.12 20.33 -23.68
C GLY A 25 33.37 21.83 -23.47
N GLU A 26 32.37 22.58 -23.02
CA GLU A 26 32.46 24.02 -22.75
C GLU A 26 32.62 24.37 -21.26
N GLN A 27 32.15 23.53 -20.33
CA GLN A 27 32.11 23.86 -18.88
C GLN A 27 33.17 23.13 -18.05
N GLY A 28 34.03 22.32 -18.68
CA GLY A 28 35.12 21.60 -18.00
C GLY A 28 34.69 20.30 -17.31
N ASN A 29 35.46 19.86 -16.30
CA ASN A 29 35.22 18.60 -15.60
C ASN A 29 34.38 18.83 -14.34
N ASN A 30 33.30 18.07 -14.16
CA ASN A 30 32.49 18.08 -12.95
C ASN A 30 32.69 16.77 -12.18
N TYR A 31 32.95 16.89 -10.88
CA TYR A 31 33.08 15.76 -9.95
C TYR A 31 32.03 15.90 -8.87
N GLN A 32 31.16 14.91 -8.71
CA GLN A 32 30.13 14.90 -7.67
C GLN A 32 30.30 13.68 -6.79
N VAL A 33 30.23 13.88 -5.49
CA VAL A 33 30.13 12.81 -4.49
C VAL A 33 28.86 13.06 -3.69
N SER A 34 28.02 12.05 -3.53
CA SER A 34 26.79 12.16 -2.74
C SER A 34 26.54 10.96 -1.82
N LEU A 35 25.77 11.22 -0.78
CA LEU A 35 25.22 10.23 0.12
C LEU A 35 23.71 10.49 0.20
N SER A 36 22.91 9.49 -0.16
CA SER A 36 21.46 9.59 -0.17
C SER A 36 20.82 8.42 0.57
N GLY A 37 19.62 8.61 1.09
CA GLY A 37 18.84 7.50 1.65
C GLY A 37 17.34 7.72 1.55
N GLN A 38 16.59 6.62 1.63
CA GLN A 38 15.13 6.61 1.63
C GLN A 38 14.57 5.54 2.57
N ASN A 39 13.40 5.81 3.15
CA ASN A 39 12.63 4.85 3.94
C ASN A 39 11.28 4.48 3.28
N SER A 40 10.64 3.43 3.79
CA SER A 40 9.30 2.97 3.34
C SER A 40 8.19 4.01 3.55
N GLY A 41 8.34 4.89 4.54
CA GLY A 41 7.42 6.00 4.82
C GLY A 41 7.50 7.18 3.83
N GLY A 42 8.30 7.07 2.76
CA GLY A 42 8.41 8.07 1.70
C GLY A 42 9.35 9.24 2.03
N VAL A 43 10.04 9.22 3.18
CA VAL A 43 11.07 10.20 3.53
C VAL A 43 12.36 9.85 2.80
N TRP A 44 12.94 10.83 2.12
CA TRP A 44 14.22 10.72 1.44
C TRP A 44 15.11 11.91 1.76
N TRP A 45 16.41 11.73 1.63
CA TRP A 45 17.40 12.77 1.83
C TRP A 45 18.61 12.51 0.96
N ASP A 46 19.34 13.57 0.62
CA ASP A 46 20.60 13.50 -0.10
C ASP A 46 21.52 14.66 0.30
N VAL A 47 22.79 14.34 0.44
CA VAL A 47 23.87 15.28 0.73
C VAL A 47 24.92 15.09 -0.34
N ALA A 48 25.16 16.11 -1.14
CA ALA A 48 26.09 16.06 -2.26
C ALA A 48 27.09 17.21 -2.21
N THR A 49 28.32 16.93 -2.66
CA THR A 49 29.31 17.95 -2.99
C THR A 49 29.62 17.86 -4.47
N ASN A 50 29.54 18.99 -5.16
CA ASN A 50 29.84 19.15 -6.57
C ASN A 50 31.07 20.05 -6.71
N ILE A 51 32.08 19.57 -7.43
CA ILE A 51 33.32 20.29 -7.72
C ILE A 51 33.40 20.45 -9.23
N THR A 52 33.31 21.69 -9.69
CA THR A 52 33.41 22.04 -11.11
C THR A 52 34.77 22.67 -11.37
N ASN A 53 35.54 22.05 -12.25
CA ASN A 53 36.80 22.54 -12.77
C ASN A 53 36.57 23.05 -14.20
N ALA A 54 36.34 24.35 -14.36
CA ALA A 54 36.14 24.99 -15.65
C ALA A 54 37.43 24.98 -16.50
N HIS A 55 37.28 24.95 -17.83
CA HIS A 55 38.39 25.16 -18.76
C HIS A 55 38.56 26.67 -19.00
N GLN A 56 39.81 27.17 -18.96
CA GLN A 56 40.24 28.58 -19.02
C GLN A 56 39.88 29.42 -17.78
N SER A 57 40.92 29.96 -17.11
CA SER A 57 41.00 31.09 -16.15
C SER A 57 39.87 31.35 -15.12
N GLN A 58 38.85 30.50 -15.04
CA GLN A 58 37.78 30.59 -14.04
C GLN A 58 38.17 29.80 -12.79
N PRO A 59 37.86 30.32 -11.60
CA PRO A 59 38.16 29.65 -10.36
C PRO A 59 37.39 28.33 -10.26
N LYS A 60 38.04 27.32 -9.65
CA LYS A 60 37.40 26.08 -9.21
C LYS A 60 36.21 26.45 -8.34
N SER A 61 35.04 25.90 -8.63
CA SER A 61 33.85 26.13 -7.80
C SER A 61 33.48 24.84 -7.05
N THR A 62 33.18 24.99 -5.77
CA THR A 62 32.66 23.90 -4.94
C THR A 62 31.25 24.28 -4.48
N MET A 63 30.30 23.39 -4.69
CA MET A 63 28.91 23.55 -4.26
C MET A 63 28.49 22.36 -3.40
N ASN A 64 28.10 22.64 -2.16
CA ASN A 64 27.51 21.64 -1.26
C ASN A 64 26.00 21.77 -1.32
N ILE A 65 25.31 20.65 -1.41
CA ILE A 65 23.86 20.54 -1.49
C ILE A 65 23.40 19.61 -0.37
N VAL A 66 22.39 20.03 0.37
CA VAL A 66 21.64 19.20 1.30
C VAL A 66 20.19 19.28 0.88
N GLN A 67 19.56 18.14 0.66
CA GLN A 67 18.15 18.07 0.30
C GLN A 67 17.45 17.00 1.13
N VAL A 68 16.23 17.32 1.53
CA VAL A 68 15.36 16.41 2.27
C VAL A 68 13.97 16.51 1.66
N GLY A 69 13.25 15.40 1.64
CA GLY A 69 11.89 15.39 1.14
C GLY A 69 11.05 14.28 1.74
N LYS A 70 9.75 14.42 1.53
CA LYS A 70 8.74 13.45 1.93
C LYS A 70 7.70 13.32 0.83
N ASN A 71 7.59 12.11 0.31
CA ASN A 71 6.51 11.66 -0.54
C ASN A 71 5.40 11.13 0.38
N GLY A 72 4.33 11.89 0.56
CA GLY A 72 3.18 11.47 1.36
C GLY A 72 1.95 11.24 0.49
N SER A 73 0.96 10.49 0.97
CA SER A 73 -0.20 10.09 0.14
C SER A 73 -0.95 11.24 -0.54
N TYR A 74 -0.92 12.43 0.06
CA TYR A 74 -1.63 13.62 -0.41
C TYR A 74 -0.76 14.59 -1.24
N GLY A 75 0.54 14.34 -1.37
CA GLY A 75 1.49 15.28 -2.01
C GLY A 75 2.95 15.02 -1.64
N GLN A 76 3.85 15.73 -2.31
CA GLN A 76 5.28 15.67 -2.10
C GLN A 76 5.79 17.01 -1.61
N PHE A 77 6.61 16.98 -0.56
CA PHE A 77 7.31 18.14 -0.03
C PHE A 77 8.81 17.90 -0.10
N SER A 78 9.58 18.89 -0.56
CA SER A 78 11.04 18.85 -0.46
C SER A 78 11.60 20.21 -0.08
N SER A 79 12.76 20.19 0.55
CA SER A 79 13.52 21.36 0.93
C SER A 79 14.97 21.11 0.59
N HIS A 80 15.63 22.11 0.03
CA HIS A 80 17.03 22.03 -0.35
C HIS A 80 17.78 23.29 0.08
N TYR A 81 19.02 23.08 0.49
CA TYR A 81 19.98 24.13 0.79
C TYR A 81 21.23 23.88 -0.03
N SER A 82 21.64 24.87 -0.83
CA SER A 82 22.89 24.83 -1.59
C SER A 82 23.79 25.99 -1.17
N SER A 83 25.08 25.71 -1.05
CA SER A 83 26.10 26.71 -0.72
C SER A 83 27.30 26.54 -1.64
N SER A 84 27.65 27.63 -2.31
CA SER A 84 28.86 27.81 -3.11
C SER A 84 29.68 28.98 -2.56
N GLU A 85 30.84 29.28 -3.14
CA GLU A 85 31.71 30.37 -2.70
C GLU A 85 31.03 31.73 -2.71
N ASN A 86 30.18 32.00 -3.72
CA ASN A 86 29.56 33.31 -3.93
C ASN A 86 28.04 33.32 -3.73
N MET A 87 27.42 32.17 -3.50
CA MET A 87 25.96 32.06 -3.47
C MET A 87 25.49 31.00 -2.48
N LYS A 88 24.49 31.35 -1.69
CA LYS A 88 23.73 30.44 -0.84
C LYS A 88 22.27 30.49 -1.25
N GLN A 89 21.66 29.34 -1.47
CA GLN A 89 20.25 29.24 -1.82
C GLN A 89 19.56 28.30 -0.85
N LEU A 90 18.36 28.69 -0.43
CA LEU A 90 17.43 27.86 0.29
C LEU A 90 16.15 27.82 -0.54
N GLY A 91 15.66 26.62 -0.80
CA GLY A 91 14.41 26.43 -1.55
C GLY A 91 13.55 25.38 -0.87
N ALA A 92 12.24 25.52 -1.06
CA ALA A 92 11.26 24.53 -0.66
C ALA A 92 10.28 24.34 -1.83
N ASN A 93 9.87 23.10 -2.05
CA ASN A 93 8.93 22.71 -3.09
C ASN A 93 7.80 21.92 -2.44
N LEU A 94 6.58 22.27 -2.82
CA LEU A 94 5.37 21.51 -2.50
C LEU A 94 4.68 21.21 -3.82
N SER A 95 4.48 19.93 -4.10
CA SER A 95 3.78 19.44 -5.27
C SER A 95 2.77 18.38 -4.88
N GLY A 96 1.79 18.17 -5.75
CA GLY A 96 0.70 17.24 -5.51
C GLY A 96 -0.32 17.38 -6.62
N GLY A 97 -1.35 16.56 -6.56
CA GLY A 97 -2.40 16.56 -7.56
C GLY A 97 -3.75 16.20 -6.97
N ILE A 98 -4.78 16.52 -7.73
CA ILE A 98 -6.18 16.31 -7.37
C ILE A 98 -6.85 15.59 -8.54
N LEU A 99 -7.55 14.51 -8.25
CA LEU A 99 -8.40 13.80 -9.19
C LEU A 99 -9.85 13.92 -8.74
N ILE A 100 -10.70 14.32 -9.67
CA ILE A 100 -12.14 14.44 -9.47
C ILE A 100 -12.80 13.28 -10.20
N THR A 101 -13.48 12.41 -9.47
CA THR A 101 -14.24 11.28 -10.03
C THR A 101 -15.68 11.33 -9.55
N ARG A 102 -16.51 10.39 -10.05
CA ARG A 102 -17.88 10.19 -9.57
C ARG A 102 -17.95 9.88 -8.07
N ASP A 103 -16.88 9.34 -7.50
CA ASP A 103 -16.76 8.93 -6.10
C ASP A 103 -16.19 10.06 -5.21
N GLY A 104 -15.84 11.21 -5.81
CA GLY A 104 -15.47 12.44 -5.13
C GLY A 104 -14.06 12.94 -5.47
N LEU A 105 -13.45 13.65 -4.51
CA LEU A 105 -12.15 14.30 -4.66
C LEU A 105 -11.06 13.49 -3.98
N THR A 106 -10.08 13.02 -4.74
CA THR A 106 -8.92 12.29 -4.20
C THR A 106 -7.66 13.10 -4.47
N PHE A 107 -6.79 13.22 -3.47
CA PHE A 107 -5.50 13.88 -3.59
C PHE A 107 -4.41 12.83 -3.78
N GLY A 108 -3.32 13.21 -4.44
CA GLY A 108 -2.22 12.31 -4.74
C GLY A 108 -0.87 13.02 -4.86
N GLN A 109 0.19 12.23 -4.80
CA GLN A 109 1.57 12.70 -4.99
C GLN A 109 1.84 13.23 -6.39
N ASN A 110 1.37 12.49 -7.41
CA ASN A 110 1.53 12.82 -8.81
C ASN A 110 0.27 12.35 -9.56
N VAL A 111 -0.32 13.24 -10.35
CA VAL A 111 -1.54 12.99 -11.14
C VAL A 111 -1.32 13.21 -12.64
N ASP A 112 -0.07 13.16 -13.08
CA ASP A 112 0.29 13.30 -14.49
C ASP A 112 0.28 11.95 -15.23
N GLY A 113 -0.06 11.98 -16.51
CA GLY A 113 -0.03 10.82 -17.40
C GLY A 113 -1.18 9.82 -17.19
N THR A 114 -0.83 8.56 -17.02
CA THR A 114 -1.77 7.43 -16.94
C THR A 114 -1.90 6.98 -15.49
N LEU A 115 -3.12 6.85 -14.98
CA LEU A 115 -3.38 6.68 -13.56
C LEU A 115 -4.25 5.45 -13.29
N ALA A 116 -3.98 4.78 -12.18
CA ALA A 116 -4.90 3.86 -11.54
C ALA A 116 -5.50 4.54 -10.29
N LEU A 117 -6.82 4.55 -10.20
CA LEU A 117 -7.55 4.98 -9.01
C LEU A 117 -7.80 3.75 -8.14
N ILE A 118 -7.13 3.65 -7.01
CA ILE A 118 -7.41 2.63 -6.02
C ILE A 118 -8.73 2.95 -5.34
N GLU A 119 -9.66 2.01 -5.39
CA GLU A 119 -10.97 2.11 -4.75
C GLU A 119 -11.08 0.97 -3.72
N ALA A 120 -10.80 1.28 -2.45
CA ALA A 120 -10.93 0.36 -1.34
C ALA A 120 -11.80 0.97 -0.22
N PRO A 121 -13.11 1.17 -0.45
CA PRO A 121 -13.96 1.94 0.48
C PRO A 121 -13.88 1.43 1.92
N GLY A 122 -13.53 2.31 2.85
CA GLY A 122 -13.39 1.99 4.28
C GLY A 122 -12.00 1.53 4.71
N ALA A 123 -11.11 1.13 3.79
CA ALA A 123 -9.73 0.80 4.09
C ALA A 123 -8.87 2.07 4.18
N THR A 124 -8.84 2.70 5.35
CA THR A 124 -8.09 3.95 5.59
C THR A 124 -6.61 3.70 5.89
N GLY A 125 -5.71 4.48 5.28
CA GLY A 125 -4.29 4.50 5.63
C GLY A 125 -3.53 3.24 5.24
N VAL A 126 -4.03 2.48 4.28
CA VAL A 126 -3.40 1.24 3.80
C VAL A 126 -2.33 1.57 2.79
N ASN A 127 -1.10 1.13 3.05
CA ASN A 127 0.03 1.38 2.16
C ASN A 127 -0.10 0.61 0.86
N VAL A 128 0.36 1.23 -0.23
CA VAL A 128 0.48 0.59 -1.54
C VAL A 128 1.87 -0.01 -1.66
N ASN A 129 1.95 -1.31 -1.91
CA ASN A 129 3.22 -2.01 -2.00
C ASN A 129 4.04 -1.51 -3.22
N GLY A 130 5.36 -1.38 -3.04
CA GLY A 130 6.25 -0.85 -4.05
C GLY A 130 6.22 0.68 -4.22
N TRP A 131 5.36 1.39 -3.48
CA TRP A 131 5.21 2.85 -3.57
C TRP A 131 5.40 3.52 -2.20
N PRO A 132 6.66 3.91 -1.87
CA PRO A 132 6.98 4.51 -0.58
C PRO A 132 6.14 5.75 -0.26
N GLY A 133 5.52 5.75 0.93
CA GLY A 133 4.69 6.85 1.42
C GLY A 133 3.35 7.05 0.69
N LEU A 134 2.97 6.15 -0.21
CA LEU A 134 1.62 6.15 -0.81
C LEU A 134 0.70 5.24 0.01
N SER A 135 -0.40 5.80 0.49
CA SER A 135 -1.45 5.07 1.20
C SER A 135 -2.84 5.60 0.88
N THR A 136 -3.87 4.81 1.17
CA THR A 136 -5.26 5.21 0.98
C THR A 136 -5.68 6.37 1.90
N ASP A 137 -6.53 7.24 1.38
CA ASP A 137 -7.12 8.35 2.12
C ASP A 137 -8.12 7.88 3.19
N PHE A 138 -8.72 8.83 3.92
CA PHE A 138 -9.72 8.55 4.96
C PHE A 138 -11.00 7.88 4.45
N ARG A 139 -11.24 7.85 3.13
CA ARG A 139 -12.36 7.17 2.49
C ARG A 139 -11.95 5.82 1.90
N GLY A 140 -10.65 5.57 1.74
CA GLY A 140 -10.11 4.37 1.15
C GLY A 140 -9.67 4.51 -0.32
N TYR A 141 -9.37 5.72 -0.77
CA TYR A 141 -8.95 6.00 -2.15
C TYR A 141 -7.50 6.45 -2.24
N ALA A 142 -6.79 6.06 -3.30
CA ALA A 142 -5.44 6.53 -3.59
C ALA A 142 -5.21 6.64 -5.09
N ILE A 143 -4.32 7.55 -5.49
CA ILE A 143 -3.94 7.74 -6.90
C ILE A 143 -2.56 7.12 -7.12
N LEU A 144 -2.48 6.25 -8.11
CA LEU A 144 -1.27 5.51 -8.44
C LEU A 144 -0.88 5.78 -9.90
N PRO A 145 0.28 6.40 -10.17
CA PRO A 145 0.81 6.51 -11.53
C PRO A 145 1.20 5.13 -12.07
N VAL A 146 0.76 4.80 -13.28
CA VAL A 146 0.96 3.50 -13.93
C VAL A 146 1.44 3.68 -15.37
N GLN A 147 2.03 2.63 -15.94
CA GLN A 147 2.54 2.71 -17.31
C GLN A 147 1.46 2.28 -18.32
N PRO A 148 1.27 3.03 -19.42
CA PRO A 148 0.28 2.66 -20.41
C PRO A 148 0.69 1.39 -21.17
N TYR A 149 -0.32 0.60 -21.57
CA TYR A 149 -0.19 -0.66 -22.32
C TYR A 149 0.62 -1.75 -21.60
N ARG A 150 0.77 -1.62 -20.28
CA ARG A 150 1.47 -2.58 -19.44
C ARG A 150 0.51 -3.18 -18.41
N ARG A 151 0.76 -4.43 -18.06
CA ARG A 151 0.14 -5.10 -16.92
C ARG A 151 0.84 -4.66 -15.65
N ASP A 152 0.10 -3.97 -14.78
CA ASP A 152 0.59 -3.55 -13.47
C ASP A 152 -0.33 -4.13 -12.39
N ASP A 153 0.28 -4.76 -11.38
CA ASP A 153 -0.43 -5.31 -10.22
C ASP A 153 -0.45 -4.28 -9.09
N VAL A 154 -1.64 -3.83 -8.74
CA VAL A 154 -1.86 -2.89 -7.64
C VAL A 154 -2.06 -3.68 -6.36
N ILE A 155 -1.05 -3.67 -5.49
CA ILE A 155 -1.03 -4.49 -4.28
C ILE A 155 -1.13 -3.57 -3.05
N LEU A 156 -2.12 -3.83 -2.19
CA LEU A 156 -2.27 -3.19 -0.88
C LEU A 156 -1.58 -4.03 0.21
N ASP A 157 -0.86 -3.37 1.11
CA ASP A 157 -0.20 -4.02 2.24
C ASP A 157 -1.20 -4.27 3.38
N GLU A 158 -1.66 -5.51 3.48
CA GLU A 158 -2.58 -5.95 4.53
C GLU A 158 -2.04 -5.69 5.95
N LYS A 159 -0.72 -5.63 6.16
CA LYS A 159 -0.16 -5.35 7.50
C LYS A 159 -0.54 -3.97 8.02
N THR A 160 -0.83 -3.05 7.11
CA THR A 160 -1.23 -1.67 7.42
C THR A 160 -2.73 -1.49 7.47
N ILE A 161 -3.50 -2.53 7.16
CA ILE A 161 -4.95 -2.50 7.29
C ILE A 161 -5.33 -2.42 8.77
N GLY A 162 -6.30 -1.57 9.09
CA GLY A 162 -6.82 -1.46 10.46
C GLY A 162 -7.33 -2.82 10.96
N LYS A 163 -7.25 -3.05 12.28
CA LYS A 163 -7.58 -4.34 12.92
C LYS A 163 -9.00 -4.86 12.67
N ASN A 164 -9.91 -4.00 12.23
CA ASN A 164 -11.32 -4.30 12.00
C ASN A 164 -11.69 -4.27 10.51
N TYR A 165 -10.70 -4.42 9.63
CA TYR A 165 -10.89 -4.50 8.20
C TYR A 165 -10.13 -5.69 7.65
N ASP A 166 -10.65 -6.28 6.59
CA ASP A 166 -10.03 -7.38 5.85
C ASP A 166 -10.07 -7.09 4.36
N LEU A 167 -9.01 -7.50 3.65
CA LEU A 167 -8.91 -7.44 2.19
C LEU A 167 -8.94 -8.88 1.68
N PRO A 168 -10.10 -9.41 1.24
CA PRO A 168 -10.19 -10.74 0.66
C PRO A 168 -9.28 -10.93 -0.56
N GLN A 169 -9.04 -9.83 -1.28
CA GLN A 169 -8.04 -9.72 -2.32
C GLN A 169 -7.15 -8.52 -2.02
N THR A 170 -5.84 -8.75 -1.99
CA THR A 170 -4.83 -7.71 -1.73
C THR A 170 -4.19 -7.19 -3.01
N SER A 171 -4.48 -7.80 -4.16
CA SER A 171 -3.94 -7.43 -5.47
C SER A 171 -5.05 -7.26 -6.49
N GLN A 172 -4.96 -6.21 -7.31
CA GLN A 172 -5.83 -5.98 -8.46
C GLN A 172 -4.97 -5.67 -9.69
N LEU A 173 -5.14 -6.48 -10.74
CA LEU A 173 -4.45 -6.26 -12.02
C LEU A 173 -5.14 -5.14 -12.80
N VAL A 174 -4.35 -4.20 -13.34
CA VAL A 174 -4.81 -3.16 -14.26
C VAL A 174 -3.99 -3.15 -15.56
N VAL A 175 -4.65 -2.75 -16.66
CA VAL A 175 -4.02 -2.60 -17.98
C VAL A 175 -4.54 -1.31 -18.63
N PRO A 176 -3.93 -0.15 -18.32
CA PRO A 176 -4.44 1.13 -18.78
C PRO A 176 -3.95 1.48 -20.19
N THR A 177 -4.72 2.31 -20.91
CA THR A 177 -4.27 2.97 -22.14
C THR A 177 -3.65 4.34 -21.81
N ALA A 178 -2.92 4.94 -22.74
CA ALA A 178 -2.29 6.25 -22.52
C ALA A 178 -3.32 7.33 -22.14
N GLY A 179 -3.09 7.99 -21.00
CA GLY A 179 -3.94 9.05 -20.46
C GLY A 179 -5.23 8.55 -19.80
N ALA A 180 -5.40 7.24 -19.63
CA ALA A 180 -6.55 6.68 -18.94
C ALA A 180 -6.43 6.83 -17.42
N VAL A 181 -7.59 6.97 -16.78
CA VAL A 181 -7.77 6.79 -15.34
C VAL A 181 -8.57 5.51 -15.15
N VAL A 182 -7.90 4.42 -14.76
CA VAL A 182 -8.54 3.11 -14.61
C VAL A 182 -8.85 2.82 -13.14
N PRO A 183 -10.05 2.31 -12.80
CA PRO A 183 -10.35 1.91 -11.44
C PRO A 183 -9.62 0.59 -11.09
N ALA A 184 -9.00 0.56 -9.92
CA ALA A 184 -8.46 -0.61 -9.27
C ALA A 184 -9.28 -0.86 -8.00
N THR A 185 -10.42 -1.55 -8.16
CA THR A 185 -11.37 -1.78 -7.07
C THR A 185 -10.94 -3.00 -6.25
N LEU A 186 -10.70 -2.79 -4.95
CA LEU A 186 -10.43 -3.85 -3.99
C LEU A 186 -11.58 -3.94 -2.99
N ALA A 187 -12.18 -5.13 -2.87
CA ALA A 187 -13.25 -5.35 -1.90
C ALA A 187 -12.67 -5.25 -0.48
N VAL A 188 -13.31 -4.44 0.37
CA VAL A 188 -12.96 -4.30 1.79
C VAL A 188 -14.10 -4.86 2.61
N LYS A 189 -13.79 -5.77 3.53
CA LYS A 189 -14.74 -6.24 4.52
C LYS A 189 -14.50 -5.53 5.83
N SER A 190 -15.48 -4.75 6.25
CA SER A 190 -15.50 -4.09 7.56
C SER A 190 -16.07 -5.04 8.60
N GLY A 191 -15.33 -5.23 9.69
CA GLY A 191 -15.75 -6.04 10.83
C GLY A 191 -14.61 -6.87 11.40
N ASP A 192 -14.92 -7.57 12.48
CA ASP A 192 -13.94 -8.37 13.18
C ASP A 192 -13.59 -9.66 12.43
N LYS A 193 -12.41 -10.19 12.75
CA LYS A 193 -11.89 -11.45 12.21
C LYS A 193 -11.99 -12.55 13.25
N GLY A 194 -12.33 -13.76 12.84
CA GLY A 194 -12.49 -14.88 13.76
C GLY A 194 -12.27 -16.24 13.13
N LEU A 195 -11.93 -17.21 13.98
CA LEU A 195 -12.00 -18.62 13.67
C LEU A 195 -13.32 -19.18 14.23
N VAL A 196 -14.15 -19.70 13.34
CA VAL A 196 -15.44 -20.30 13.69
C VAL A 196 -15.33 -21.81 13.59
N THR A 197 -15.59 -22.51 14.68
CA THR A 197 -15.77 -23.96 14.71
C THR A 197 -17.26 -24.28 14.55
N LEU A 198 -17.63 -24.91 13.44
CA LEU A 198 -19.00 -25.28 13.10
C LEU A 198 -19.24 -26.77 13.29
N LYS A 199 -20.28 -27.10 14.08
CA LYS A 199 -20.74 -28.48 14.29
C LYS A 199 -22.19 -28.63 13.84
N GLN A 200 -22.51 -29.74 13.19
CA GLN A 200 -23.87 -30.14 12.87
C GLN A 200 -24.64 -30.48 14.16
N LYS A 201 -25.98 -30.52 14.11
CA LYS A 201 -26.84 -30.96 15.22
C LYS A 201 -26.41 -32.29 15.86
N GLU A 202 -25.86 -33.19 15.07
CA GLU A 202 -25.38 -34.52 15.51
C GLU A 202 -24.01 -34.49 16.20
N GLY A 203 -23.41 -33.30 16.37
CA GLY A 203 -22.08 -33.12 16.97
C GLY A 203 -20.90 -33.34 16.01
N LYS A 204 -21.16 -33.82 14.79
CA LYS A 204 -20.16 -33.96 13.71
C LYS A 204 -19.71 -32.60 13.19
N PRO A 205 -18.45 -32.44 12.75
CA PRO A 205 -18.00 -31.21 12.10
C PRO A 205 -18.78 -30.97 10.80
N VAL A 206 -18.94 -29.70 10.43
CA VAL A 206 -19.41 -29.34 9.09
C VAL A 206 -18.38 -29.82 8.04
N PRO A 207 -18.81 -30.34 6.87
CA PRO A 207 -17.88 -30.89 5.88
C PRO A 207 -16.88 -29.85 5.35
N PHE A 208 -15.67 -30.33 5.04
CA PHE A 208 -14.65 -29.55 4.34
C PHE A 208 -15.20 -29.00 3.01
N GLY A 209 -14.86 -27.75 2.69
CA GLY A 209 -15.31 -27.07 1.47
C GLY A 209 -16.71 -26.46 1.57
N ALA A 210 -17.38 -26.55 2.73
CA ALA A 210 -18.63 -25.84 2.94
C ALA A 210 -18.41 -24.32 2.87
N VAL A 211 -19.30 -23.62 2.17
CA VAL A 211 -19.24 -22.17 2.02
C VAL A 211 -20.06 -21.52 3.13
N ILE A 212 -19.46 -20.54 3.80
CA ILE A 212 -20.11 -19.69 4.81
C ILE A 212 -20.44 -18.35 4.16
N SER A 213 -21.68 -17.88 4.28
CA SER A 213 -22.11 -16.55 3.81
C SER A 213 -22.95 -15.82 4.86
N TYR A 214 -22.87 -14.49 4.86
CA TYR A 214 -23.67 -13.62 5.74
C TYR A 214 -25.12 -13.47 5.29
N SER A 215 -25.39 -13.68 4.00
CA SER A 215 -26.73 -13.73 3.41
C SER A 215 -26.97 -15.09 2.77
N LYS A 216 -28.23 -15.36 2.38
CA LYS A 216 -28.59 -16.60 1.66
C LYS A 216 -27.92 -16.72 0.29
N ASP A 217 -27.53 -15.59 -0.29
CA ASP A 217 -26.77 -15.54 -1.54
C ASP A 217 -25.28 -15.66 -1.27
N THR A 218 -24.59 -16.41 -2.14
CA THR A 218 -23.15 -16.69 -2.00
C THR A 218 -22.25 -15.48 -2.28
N GLU A 219 -22.82 -14.35 -2.73
CA GLU A 219 -22.07 -13.13 -3.02
C GLU A 219 -21.44 -12.50 -1.76
N ASN A 220 -22.06 -12.66 -0.58
CA ASN A 220 -21.50 -12.25 0.70
C ASN A 220 -20.80 -13.41 1.42
N MET A 221 -19.92 -14.09 0.69
CA MET A 221 -19.11 -15.18 1.21
C MET A 221 -18.23 -14.69 2.37
N ALA A 222 -18.42 -15.26 3.56
CA ALA A 222 -17.62 -14.98 4.75
C ALA A 222 -16.33 -15.80 4.79
N GLY A 223 -16.36 -17.06 4.34
CA GLY A 223 -15.22 -17.97 4.34
C GLY A 223 -15.56 -19.38 3.86
N ILE A 224 -14.58 -20.28 3.92
CA ILE A 224 -14.72 -21.71 3.58
C ILE A 224 -14.36 -22.52 4.83
N VAL A 225 -15.13 -23.58 5.08
CA VAL A 225 -14.85 -24.55 6.14
C VAL A 225 -13.67 -25.43 5.73
N GLY A 226 -12.62 -25.38 6.54
CA GLY A 226 -11.45 -26.25 6.45
C GLY A 226 -11.63 -27.56 7.22
N GLU A 227 -10.51 -28.11 7.68
CA GLU A 227 -10.51 -29.33 8.49
C GLU A 227 -11.19 -29.12 9.85
N ASP A 228 -11.73 -30.20 10.42
CA ASP A 228 -12.43 -30.22 11.71
C ASP A 228 -13.60 -29.23 11.87
N GLY A 229 -14.15 -28.74 10.76
CA GLY A 229 -15.25 -27.78 10.77
C GLY A 229 -14.81 -26.36 11.13
N ILE A 230 -13.52 -26.05 11.05
CA ILE A 230 -12.96 -24.73 11.38
C ILE A 230 -12.89 -23.85 10.13
N ALA A 231 -13.34 -22.61 10.23
CA ALA A 231 -13.26 -21.62 9.15
C ALA A 231 -12.70 -20.29 9.64
N TYR A 232 -11.85 -19.67 8.83
CA TYR A 232 -11.53 -18.25 8.97
C TYR A 232 -12.62 -17.41 8.31
N VAL A 233 -13.14 -16.44 9.04
CA VAL A 233 -14.14 -15.50 8.55
C VAL A 233 -13.77 -14.08 8.95
N SER A 234 -14.15 -13.13 8.11
CA SER A 234 -13.88 -11.70 8.29
C SER A 234 -15.11 -10.85 7.95
N GLY A 235 -15.21 -9.69 8.58
CA GLY A 235 -16.40 -8.84 8.47
C GLY A 235 -17.48 -9.20 9.51
N LEU A 236 -17.08 -9.71 10.67
CA LEU A 236 -18.00 -10.09 11.74
C LEU A 236 -18.57 -8.86 12.45
N SER A 237 -19.89 -8.89 12.67
CA SER A 237 -20.59 -8.04 13.65
C SER A 237 -20.52 -8.67 15.05
N ALA A 238 -20.92 -7.93 16.09
CA ALA A 238 -20.94 -8.42 17.47
C ALA A 238 -21.78 -9.70 17.64
N GLU A 239 -22.84 -9.83 16.86
CA GLU A 239 -23.70 -11.01 16.76
C GLU A 239 -24.26 -11.11 15.34
N GLY A 240 -24.68 -12.32 14.94
CA GLY A 240 -25.26 -12.53 13.63
C GLY A 240 -25.54 -14.00 13.33
N GLU A 241 -25.79 -14.29 12.05
CA GLU A 241 -26.06 -15.64 11.55
C GLU A 241 -25.18 -15.94 10.34
N PHE A 242 -24.72 -17.19 10.26
CA PHE A 242 -24.04 -17.75 9.12
C PHE A 242 -24.99 -18.66 8.36
N ASN A 243 -25.08 -18.48 7.04
CA ASN A 243 -25.65 -19.47 6.14
C ASN A 243 -24.51 -20.36 5.67
N VAL A 244 -24.61 -21.66 5.95
CA VAL A 244 -23.56 -22.62 5.64
C VAL A 244 -24.12 -23.62 4.64
N LYS A 245 -23.45 -23.81 3.50
CA LYS A 245 -23.91 -24.67 2.42
C LYS A 245 -22.78 -25.53 1.87
N TRP A 246 -23.00 -26.84 1.76
CA TRP A 246 -22.06 -27.81 1.17
C TRP A 246 -22.69 -28.67 0.06
N GLY A 247 -23.93 -28.40 -0.32
CA GLY A 247 -24.58 -29.07 -1.44
C GLY A 247 -25.90 -28.41 -1.82
N TYR A 248 -26.65 -29.04 -2.74
CA TYR A 248 -27.88 -28.48 -3.30
C TYR A 248 -29.16 -29.03 -2.66
N SER A 249 -29.06 -30.13 -1.92
CA SER A 249 -30.21 -30.70 -1.20
C SER A 249 -30.53 -29.87 0.05
N LYS A 250 -31.79 -29.91 0.50
CA LYS A 250 -32.25 -29.18 1.70
C LYS A 250 -31.45 -29.52 2.96
N ASP A 251 -30.96 -30.76 3.06
CA ASP A 251 -30.18 -31.25 4.20
C ASP A 251 -28.69 -30.95 4.09
N GLN A 252 -28.26 -30.27 3.02
CA GLN A 252 -26.88 -29.89 2.75
C GLN A 252 -26.62 -28.39 2.97
N SER A 253 -27.46 -27.79 3.80
CA SER A 253 -27.33 -26.41 4.26
C SER A 253 -27.86 -26.27 5.68
N CYS A 254 -27.33 -25.32 6.44
CA CYS A 254 -27.80 -25.01 7.78
C CYS A 254 -27.52 -23.56 8.15
N ILE A 255 -28.17 -23.11 9.23
CA ILE A 255 -27.97 -21.76 9.78
C ILE A 255 -27.27 -21.90 11.14
N ALA A 256 -26.19 -21.16 11.33
CA ALA A 256 -25.45 -21.12 12.58
C ALA A 256 -25.47 -19.69 13.15
N LYS A 257 -26.08 -19.49 14.32
CA LYS A 257 -26.05 -18.19 15.00
C LYS A 257 -24.74 -18.04 15.78
N TYR A 258 -24.20 -16.83 15.84
CA TYR A 258 -22.98 -16.56 16.57
C TYR A 258 -23.06 -15.26 17.37
N GLN A 259 -22.23 -15.18 18.40
CA GLN A 259 -21.99 -13.98 19.18
C GLN A 259 -20.49 -13.92 19.51
N LEU A 260 -19.88 -12.76 19.32
CA LEU A 260 -18.46 -12.57 19.61
C LEU A 260 -18.23 -12.62 21.12
N PRO A 261 -17.23 -13.38 21.61
CA PRO A 261 -16.88 -13.35 23.02
C PRO A 261 -16.27 -12.00 23.39
N ALA A 262 -16.30 -11.63 24.67
CA ALA A 262 -15.85 -10.32 25.13
C ALA A 262 -14.35 -10.04 24.91
N LYS A 263 -13.53 -11.07 24.65
CA LYS A 263 -12.09 -10.95 24.45
C LYS A 263 -11.63 -11.70 23.20
N LYS A 264 -10.71 -11.07 22.46
CA LYS A 264 -9.95 -11.69 21.37
C LYS A 264 -8.86 -12.61 21.93
N SER A 265 -8.43 -13.60 21.16
CA SER A 265 -7.25 -14.41 21.48
C SER A 265 -5.96 -13.59 21.39
N ALA A 266 -4.83 -14.17 21.80
CA ALA A 266 -3.50 -13.57 21.63
C ALA A 266 -3.14 -13.31 20.15
N SER A 267 -3.76 -14.03 19.20
CA SER A 267 -3.57 -13.81 17.76
C SER A 267 -4.42 -12.65 17.19
N GLY A 268 -5.23 -11.99 18.02
CA GLY A 268 -6.11 -10.90 17.58
C GLY A 268 -7.38 -11.36 16.87
N LEU A 269 -7.66 -12.67 16.87
CA LEU A 269 -8.86 -13.27 16.28
C LEU A 269 -9.86 -13.67 17.37
N TYR A 270 -11.16 -13.57 17.07
CA TYR A 270 -12.19 -14.20 17.90
C TYR A 270 -12.21 -15.71 17.69
N GLN A 271 -12.45 -16.46 18.76
CA GLN A 271 -12.70 -17.91 18.71
C GLN A 271 -14.19 -18.12 18.95
N ILE A 272 -14.90 -18.66 17.96
CA ILE A 272 -16.35 -18.77 17.96
C ILE A 272 -16.71 -20.23 17.80
N ALA A 273 -17.57 -20.75 18.65
CA ALA A 273 -18.18 -22.07 18.48
C ALA A 273 -19.67 -21.88 18.18
N ALA A 274 -20.13 -22.45 17.07
CA ALA A 274 -21.53 -22.35 16.67
C ALA A 274 -22.07 -23.72 16.21
N THR A 275 -23.31 -23.99 16.57
CA THR A 275 -24.04 -25.18 16.13
C THR A 275 -24.88 -24.83 14.93
N CYS A 276 -24.76 -25.64 13.88
CA CYS A 276 -25.50 -25.50 12.65
C CYS A 276 -26.83 -26.26 12.75
N LEU A 277 -27.93 -25.52 12.64
CA LEU A 277 -29.31 -25.99 12.86
C LEU A 277 -30.05 -26.35 11.58
#